data_AF-A0A3N0D7N9-F1
#
_entry.id   AF-A0A3N0D7N9-F1
#
_cell.length_a   1.000
_cell.length_b   1.000
_cell.length_c   1.000
_cell.angle_alpha   90.00
_cell.angle_beta   90.00
_cell.angle_gamma   90.00
#
_symmetry.space_group_name_H-M   'P 1'
#
loop_
_entity.id
_entity.type
_entity.pdbx_description
1 polymer ?
#
loop_
_entity_poly.entity_id
_entity_poly.type
_entity_poly.pdbx_seq_one_letter_code
_entity_poly.pdbx_strand_id
1 'polypeptide(L)'
;MDVPCSVPHLVSAIRAANGTAAPQTLRLAPGCTYRLAAGANPFHPVNGLPVVTGTMTVQGQGATITRVATAPRFRILLVAGTGRLTLHDTTISGGSAADCPAYPDVPGMVCGGGIANLGQMFLTRSRVTGNRAESKLYAQGAGIDNPGNATVRSSVVSGNTVAYTGDGRDGAAAGGGIANDGPLTVEGAQVINNLAWVRQGTGSFAFGSGLAAMAQSTVKNSVIRNNRAYAPGGFARAALSNSAPGPTARMTVTGSFVRGNIADAPDGTAQGGGITNSTLMTVDNTHVSGNTVTARGGTARGGGIRLGPKSELKLLRSSVAANVVDAAEGVAQGGGVDNPEGGTLATTRSRIVDNRVTAREGTALGGGLYHAGGTSTLDRTVVSGARAIDGGGVFRRSGTVRLLGSQVVFNTPNNCRPTDSVRGCVG
;
A
#
# COMPACT_ATOMS: atom_id res chain seq x y z
N MET A 1 -22.85 20.08 -18.50
CA MET A 1 -23.76 20.83 -17.60
C MET A 1 -22.96 21.51 -16.51
N ASP A 2 -23.32 22.75 -16.20
CA ASP A 2 -22.75 23.49 -15.07
C ASP A 2 -23.54 23.17 -13.80
N VAL A 3 -22.83 22.94 -12.70
CA VAL A 3 -23.40 22.53 -11.41
C VAL A 3 -23.14 23.66 -10.41
N PRO A 4 -24.18 24.42 -10.01
CA PRO A 4 -24.05 25.45 -8.98
C PRO A 4 -23.46 24.89 -7.68
N CYS A 5 -22.94 25.77 -6.81
CA CYS A 5 -22.34 25.39 -5.52
C CYS A 5 -23.42 24.92 -4.52
N SER A 6 -23.98 23.74 -4.76
CA SER A 6 -25.16 23.22 -4.07
C SER A 6 -25.21 21.70 -4.18
N VAL A 7 -25.36 21.01 -3.06
CA VAL A 7 -25.46 19.54 -3.01
C VAL A 7 -26.70 19.01 -3.74
N PRO A 8 -27.91 19.56 -3.56
CA PRO A 8 -29.07 19.15 -4.36
C PRO A 8 -28.85 19.24 -5.87
N HIS A 9 -28.16 20.29 -6.35
CA HIS A 9 -27.85 20.44 -7.77
C HIS A 9 -26.84 19.39 -8.24
N LEU A 10 -25.81 19.08 -7.43
CA LEU A 10 -24.86 18.01 -7.74
C LEU A 10 -25.55 16.64 -7.82
N VAL A 11 -26.42 16.33 -6.85
CA VAL A 11 -27.21 15.10 -6.82
C VAL A 11 -28.10 14.99 -8.06
N SER A 12 -28.81 16.07 -8.40
CA SER A 12 -29.66 16.13 -9.60
C SER A 12 -28.86 15.94 -10.89
N ALA A 13 -27.71 16.60 -11.01
CA ALA A 13 -26.82 16.48 -12.17
C ALA A 13 -26.31 15.05 -12.37
N ILE A 14 -25.89 14.37 -11.29
CA ILE A 14 -25.45 12.97 -11.38
C ILE A 14 -26.60 12.07 -11.83
N ARG A 15 -27.81 12.25 -11.28
CA ARG A 15 -28.99 11.47 -11.70
C ARG A 15 -29.35 11.69 -13.17
N ALA A 16 -29.35 12.95 -13.63
CA ALA A 16 -29.57 13.27 -15.03
C ALA A 16 -28.52 12.59 -15.92
N ALA A 17 -27.25 12.62 -15.52
CA ALA A 17 -26.18 11.96 -16.27
C ALA A 17 -26.30 10.43 -16.32
N ASN A 18 -26.78 9.80 -15.24
CA ASN A 18 -27.05 8.37 -15.23
C ASN A 18 -28.21 7.97 -16.16
N GLY A 19 -29.16 8.87 -16.39
CA GLY A 19 -30.31 8.64 -17.28
C GLY A 19 -29.99 8.79 -18.76
N THR A 20 -28.78 9.20 -19.12
CA THR A 20 -28.37 9.42 -20.52
C THR A 20 -27.37 8.38 -20.99
N ALA A 21 -27.59 7.83 -22.19
CA ALA A 21 -26.64 6.90 -22.81
C ALA A 21 -25.32 7.57 -23.24
N ALA A 22 -25.39 8.85 -23.67
CA ALA A 22 -24.22 9.60 -24.11
C ALA A 22 -23.36 10.07 -22.92
N PRO A 23 -22.01 10.05 -23.02
CA PRO A 23 -21.12 10.56 -22.00
C PRO A 23 -21.43 12.01 -21.58
N GLN A 24 -21.52 12.25 -20.27
CA GLN A 24 -21.82 13.57 -19.72
C GLN A 24 -20.61 14.23 -19.08
N THR A 25 -20.55 15.56 -19.14
CA THR A 25 -19.56 16.36 -18.39
C THR A 25 -20.26 17.29 -17.40
N LEU A 26 -19.94 17.14 -16.12
CA LEU A 26 -20.40 17.95 -15.00
C LEU A 26 -19.30 18.95 -14.65
N ARG A 27 -19.54 20.24 -14.83
CA ARG A 27 -18.60 21.30 -14.44
C ARG A 27 -19.05 21.85 -13.10
N LEU A 28 -18.27 21.56 -12.05
CA LEU A 28 -18.55 22.05 -10.71
C LEU A 28 -18.21 23.54 -10.61
N ALA A 29 -18.91 24.25 -9.72
CA ALA A 29 -18.61 25.64 -9.41
C ALA A 29 -17.14 25.76 -8.92
N PRO A 30 -16.32 26.66 -9.52
CA PRO A 30 -14.90 26.76 -9.21
C PRO A 30 -14.62 26.95 -7.71
N GLY A 31 -13.71 26.14 -7.16
CA GLY A 31 -13.30 26.18 -5.75
C GLY A 31 -14.41 25.89 -4.72
N CYS A 32 -15.62 25.54 -5.16
CA CYS A 32 -16.75 25.32 -4.26
C CYS A 32 -16.51 24.12 -3.33
N THR A 33 -17.04 24.21 -2.11
CA THR A 33 -17.12 23.06 -1.19
C THR A 33 -18.56 22.54 -1.12
N TYR A 34 -18.81 21.41 -1.76
CA TYR A 34 -20.06 20.65 -1.69
C TYR A 34 -20.08 19.81 -0.39
N ARG A 35 -20.75 20.32 0.64
CA ARG A 35 -20.83 19.71 1.97
C ARG A 35 -22.01 18.74 2.09
N LEU A 36 -21.73 17.45 2.05
CA LEU A 36 -22.71 16.37 2.17
C LEU A 36 -23.10 16.20 3.65
N ALA A 37 -24.33 16.56 3.99
CA ALA A 37 -24.93 16.42 5.32
C ALA A 37 -25.78 15.14 5.44
N ALA A 38 -26.41 14.95 6.60
CA ALA A 38 -27.39 13.87 6.79
C ALA A 38 -28.48 13.93 5.70
N GLY A 39 -28.80 12.79 5.10
CA GLY A 39 -29.81 12.71 4.04
C GLY A 39 -29.42 13.37 2.71
N ALA A 40 -28.14 13.72 2.50
CA ALA A 40 -27.67 14.34 1.25
C ALA A 40 -28.06 13.54 -0.01
N ASN A 41 -28.14 12.21 0.12
CA ASN A 41 -28.66 11.32 -0.89
C ASN A 41 -29.80 10.47 -0.31
N PRO A 42 -31.07 10.82 -0.55
CA PRO A 42 -32.20 10.09 0.00
C PRO A 42 -32.41 8.71 -0.65
N PHE A 43 -31.72 8.40 -1.75
CA PHE A 43 -31.92 7.17 -2.52
C PHE A 43 -31.05 6.00 -2.02
N HIS A 44 -29.87 6.31 -1.46
CA HIS A 44 -28.94 5.31 -0.95
C HIS A 44 -28.20 5.88 0.27
N PRO A 45 -28.71 5.69 1.50
CA PRO A 45 -28.20 6.39 2.69
C PRO A 45 -26.76 6.03 3.06
N VAL A 46 -26.22 4.92 2.53
CA VAL A 46 -24.81 4.51 2.69
C VAL A 46 -23.84 5.22 1.74
N ASN A 47 -24.37 5.99 0.77
CA ASN A 47 -23.62 6.80 -0.18
C ASN A 47 -24.05 8.28 -0.08
N GLY A 48 -23.10 9.21 -0.06
CA GLY A 48 -23.38 10.65 -0.01
C GLY A 48 -23.84 11.25 -1.35
N LEU A 49 -23.57 10.57 -2.46
CA LEU A 49 -24.02 10.91 -3.80
C LEU A 49 -24.69 9.71 -4.49
N PRO A 50 -25.53 9.94 -5.51
CA PRO A 50 -26.09 8.86 -6.31
C PRO A 50 -25.00 7.98 -6.93
N VAL A 51 -25.29 6.67 -7.04
CA VAL A 51 -24.38 5.70 -7.65
C VAL A 51 -24.16 6.06 -9.11
N VAL A 52 -22.91 6.07 -9.57
CA VAL A 52 -22.57 6.32 -10.98
C VAL A 52 -22.79 5.03 -11.77
N THR A 53 -23.79 5.03 -12.65
CA THR A 53 -24.15 3.88 -13.50
C THR A 53 -23.87 4.13 -14.99
N GLY A 54 -23.83 5.40 -15.40
CA GLY A 54 -23.49 5.84 -16.75
C GLY A 54 -22.02 6.26 -16.92
N THR A 55 -21.71 6.88 -18.06
CA THR A 55 -20.38 7.46 -18.33
C THR A 55 -20.38 8.96 -18.04
N MET A 56 -19.56 9.40 -17.09
CA MET A 56 -19.48 10.81 -16.73
C MET A 56 -18.07 11.30 -16.39
N THR A 57 -17.82 12.57 -16.72
CA THR A 57 -16.64 13.34 -16.32
C THR A 57 -17.07 14.45 -15.37
N VAL A 58 -16.46 14.51 -14.19
CA VAL A 58 -16.59 15.63 -13.25
C VAL A 58 -15.36 16.52 -13.40
N GLN A 59 -15.59 17.72 -13.93
CA GLN A 59 -14.62 18.80 -13.99
C GLN A 59 -14.75 19.64 -12.72
N GLY A 60 -13.89 19.37 -11.75
CA GLY A 60 -13.98 19.93 -10.41
C GLY A 60 -13.60 21.40 -10.31
N GLN A 61 -12.70 21.90 -11.17
CA GLN A 61 -12.21 23.29 -11.09
C GLN A 61 -11.73 23.67 -9.68
N GLY A 62 -11.04 22.74 -9.00
CA GLY A 62 -10.56 22.89 -7.62
C GLY A 62 -11.62 22.64 -6.54
N ALA A 63 -12.85 22.27 -6.91
CA ALA A 63 -13.92 22.02 -5.96
C ALA A 63 -13.63 20.81 -5.05
N THR A 64 -14.24 20.85 -3.86
CA THR A 64 -14.21 19.79 -2.85
C THR A 64 -15.61 19.23 -2.66
N ILE A 65 -15.73 17.91 -2.74
CA ILE A 65 -16.91 17.16 -2.31
C ILE A 65 -16.55 16.49 -0.99
N THR A 66 -17.23 16.86 0.09
CA THR A 66 -16.85 16.44 1.44
C THR A 66 -18.04 16.05 2.29
N ARG A 67 -17.91 14.98 3.06
CA ARG A 67 -18.86 14.67 4.13
C ARG A 67 -18.58 15.55 5.34
N VAL A 68 -19.62 16.16 5.91
CA VAL A 68 -19.47 16.88 7.19
C VAL A 68 -19.31 15.89 8.34
N ALA A 69 -18.44 16.22 9.30
CA ALA A 69 -18.06 15.28 10.36
C ALA A 69 -19.26 14.79 11.20
N THR A 70 -20.24 15.66 11.45
CA THR A 70 -21.47 15.39 12.22
C THR A 70 -22.52 14.58 11.46
N ALA A 71 -22.35 14.37 10.14
CA ALA A 71 -23.27 13.52 9.39
C ALA A 71 -23.10 12.05 9.81
N PRO A 72 -24.11 11.20 9.55
CA PRO A 72 -23.94 9.75 9.59
C PRO A 72 -22.77 9.27 8.72
N ARG A 73 -22.33 8.04 8.96
CA ARG A 73 -21.30 7.39 8.15
C ARG A 73 -21.86 7.06 6.77
N PHE A 74 -21.26 7.62 5.73
CA PHE A 74 -21.47 7.21 4.34
C PHE A 74 -20.22 7.42 3.51
N ARG A 75 -20.09 6.62 2.45
CA ARG A 75 -19.11 6.77 1.38
C ARG A 75 -19.43 7.99 0.52
N ILE A 76 -18.45 8.65 -0.11
CA ILE A 76 -18.75 9.80 -0.99
C ILE A 76 -19.27 9.33 -2.35
N LEU A 77 -18.54 8.44 -3.04
CA LEU A 77 -18.84 8.00 -4.39
C LEU A 77 -18.82 6.48 -4.53
N LEU A 78 -19.79 5.93 -5.26
CA LEU A 78 -19.79 4.55 -5.74
C LEU A 78 -19.92 4.55 -7.28
N VAL A 79 -19.00 3.87 -7.95
CA VAL A 79 -19.10 3.56 -9.39
C VAL A 79 -19.59 2.12 -9.52
N ALA A 80 -20.77 1.93 -10.09
CA ALA A 80 -21.32 0.60 -10.36
C ALA A 80 -20.54 -0.12 -11.47
N GLY A 81 -20.78 -1.43 -11.65
CA GLY A 81 -20.06 -2.24 -12.66
C GLY A 81 -20.17 -1.71 -14.10
N THR A 82 -21.29 -1.08 -14.46
CA THR A 82 -21.48 -0.43 -15.78
C THR A 82 -20.98 1.01 -15.82
N GLY A 83 -20.68 1.59 -14.64
CA GLY A 83 -20.33 2.99 -14.49
C GLY A 83 -18.92 3.28 -14.97
N ARG A 84 -18.75 4.47 -15.56
CA ARG A 84 -17.44 5.01 -15.91
C ARG A 84 -17.33 6.45 -15.41
N LEU A 85 -16.46 6.66 -14.42
CA LEU A 85 -16.26 7.95 -13.79
C LEU A 85 -14.87 8.49 -14.10
N THR A 86 -14.81 9.72 -14.61
CA THR A 86 -13.57 10.51 -14.65
C THR A 86 -13.70 11.67 -13.66
N LEU A 87 -12.78 11.78 -12.70
CA LEU A 87 -12.63 12.93 -11.82
C LEU A 87 -11.40 13.73 -12.23
N HIS A 88 -11.59 15.03 -12.40
CA HIS A 88 -10.54 15.95 -12.81
C HIS A 88 -10.55 17.19 -11.91
N ASP A 89 -9.38 17.60 -11.40
CA ASP A 89 -9.22 18.77 -10.53
C ASP A 89 -10.26 18.82 -9.38
N THR A 90 -10.54 17.66 -8.76
CA THR A 90 -11.58 17.48 -7.72
C THR A 90 -10.97 16.93 -6.43
N THR A 91 -11.44 17.37 -5.27
CA THR A 91 -11.10 16.78 -3.96
C THR A 91 -12.28 15.98 -3.41
N ILE A 92 -12.05 14.71 -3.07
CA ILE A 92 -12.98 13.82 -2.35
C ILE A 92 -12.48 13.65 -0.93
N SER A 93 -13.30 13.99 0.08
CA SER A 93 -12.84 13.97 1.47
C SER A 93 -13.90 13.67 2.52
N GLY A 94 -13.44 13.30 3.72
CA GLY A 94 -14.28 13.11 4.91
C GLY A 94 -15.21 11.89 4.85
N GLY A 95 -15.20 11.14 3.74
CA GLY A 95 -16.01 9.95 3.55
C GLY A 95 -15.76 8.90 4.63
N SER A 96 -16.82 8.21 5.04
CA SER A 96 -16.74 7.20 6.09
C SER A 96 -17.67 6.04 5.74
N ALA A 97 -17.15 4.99 5.13
CA ALA A 97 -17.97 3.85 4.71
C ALA A 97 -18.62 3.12 5.90
N ALA A 98 -19.78 2.53 5.65
CA ALA A 98 -20.54 1.70 6.60
C ALA A 98 -20.82 0.28 6.08
N ASP A 99 -20.48 0.01 4.83
CA ASP A 99 -20.74 -1.22 4.09
C ASP A 99 -19.63 -1.48 3.05
N CYS A 100 -19.70 -2.60 2.35
CA CYS A 100 -18.85 -2.87 1.20
C CYS A 100 -19.65 -3.39 -0.03
N PRO A 101 -19.90 -2.54 -1.04
CA PRO A 101 -20.70 -2.90 -2.21
C PRO A 101 -20.14 -4.05 -3.06
N ALA A 102 -18.83 -4.31 -2.98
CA ALA A 102 -18.20 -5.43 -3.69
C ALA A 102 -18.51 -6.80 -3.07
N TYR A 103 -18.94 -6.82 -1.80
CA TYR A 103 -19.21 -8.03 -1.02
C TYR A 103 -20.52 -7.86 -0.23
N PRO A 104 -21.67 -7.73 -0.92
CA PRO A 104 -22.95 -7.45 -0.27
C PRO A 104 -23.40 -8.59 0.68
N ASP A 105 -22.96 -9.82 0.41
CA ASP A 105 -23.33 -11.02 1.16
C ASP A 105 -22.42 -11.28 2.38
N VAL A 106 -21.51 -10.35 2.72
CA VAL A 106 -20.60 -10.46 3.87
C VAL A 106 -20.90 -9.35 4.89
N PRO A 107 -21.88 -9.56 5.79
CA PRO A 107 -22.25 -8.56 6.79
C PRO A 107 -21.07 -8.10 7.64
N GLY A 108 -20.95 -6.78 7.79
CA GLY A 108 -19.91 -6.16 8.61
C GLY A 108 -18.63 -5.83 7.86
N MET A 109 -18.44 -6.30 6.62
CA MET A 109 -17.34 -5.84 5.78
C MET A 109 -17.55 -4.37 5.36
N VAL A 110 -16.48 -3.57 5.38
CA VAL A 110 -16.56 -2.13 5.06
C VAL A 110 -15.48 -1.75 4.06
N CYS A 111 -15.85 -1.06 2.97
CA CYS A 111 -14.87 -0.62 1.98
C CYS A 111 -15.20 0.71 1.30
N GLY A 112 -14.15 1.35 0.77
CA GLY A 112 -14.27 2.53 -0.09
C GLY A 112 -14.81 3.74 0.66
N GLY A 113 -14.10 4.22 1.68
CA GLY A 113 -14.56 5.36 2.49
C GLY A 113 -14.79 6.62 1.66
N GLY A 114 -13.82 6.97 0.80
CA GLY A 114 -13.95 8.02 -0.20
C GLY A 114 -14.70 7.51 -1.42
N ILE A 115 -14.10 6.55 -2.11
CA ILE A 115 -14.59 6.01 -3.39
C ILE A 115 -14.56 4.49 -3.36
N ALA A 116 -15.64 3.86 -3.81
CA ALA A 116 -15.66 2.45 -4.21
C ALA A 116 -15.89 2.36 -5.72
N ASN A 117 -15.03 1.61 -6.42
CA ASN A 117 -15.09 1.47 -7.87
C ASN A 117 -15.30 0.00 -8.28
N LEU A 118 -16.54 -0.34 -8.64
CA LEU A 118 -16.88 -1.64 -9.24
C LEU A 118 -16.78 -1.61 -10.78
N GLY A 119 -16.75 -0.43 -11.39
CA GLY A 119 -16.69 -0.22 -12.84
C GLY A 119 -15.34 0.34 -13.28
N GLN A 120 -15.37 1.48 -13.98
CA GLN A 120 -14.18 2.16 -14.47
C GLN A 120 -13.99 3.53 -13.81
N MET A 121 -12.79 3.80 -13.31
CA MET A 121 -12.47 5.06 -12.66
C MET A 121 -11.15 5.67 -13.15
N PHE A 122 -11.18 6.97 -13.44
CA PHE A 122 -10.00 7.76 -13.82
C PHE A 122 -9.90 8.99 -12.92
N LEU A 123 -8.91 9.04 -12.03
CA LEU A 123 -8.56 10.26 -11.30
C LEU A 123 -7.40 10.96 -12.01
N THR A 124 -7.60 12.21 -12.38
CA THR A 124 -6.54 13.07 -12.92
C THR A 124 -6.48 14.38 -12.11
N ARG A 125 -5.28 14.77 -11.65
CA ARG A 125 -5.07 16.01 -10.87
C ARG A 125 -6.03 16.20 -9.70
N SER A 126 -6.45 15.08 -9.10
CA SER A 126 -7.48 15.06 -8.07
C SER A 126 -6.89 14.64 -6.72
N ARG A 127 -7.67 14.80 -5.65
CA ARG A 127 -7.28 14.44 -4.29
C ARG A 127 -8.32 13.52 -3.67
N VAL A 128 -7.89 12.44 -3.01
CA VAL A 128 -8.73 11.58 -2.18
C VAL A 128 -8.13 11.57 -0.78
N THR A 129 -8.73 12.35 0.13
CA THR A 129 -8.07 12.69 1.39
C THR A 129 -8.95 12.63 2.62
N GLY A 130 -8.40 12.16 3.74
CA GLY A 130 -9.09 12.18 5.04
C GLY A 130 -10.34 11.30 5.07
N ASN A 131 -10.35 10.17 4.36
CA ASN A 131 -11.46 9.23 4.32
C ASN A 131 -11.21 8.04 5.27
N ARG A 132 -12.28 7.40 5.72
CA ARG A 132 -12.27 6.31 6.70
C ARG A 132 -13.05 5.08 6.23
N ALA A 133 -12.50 3.90 6.48
CA ALA A 133 -13.23 2.63 6.46
C ALA A 133 -12.91 1.90 7.76
N GLU A 134 -13.93 1.52 8.52
CA GLU A 134 -13.76 0.88 9.81
C GLU A 134 -14.78 -0.24 9.99
N SER A 135 -14.29 -1.41 10.41
CA SER A 135 -15.09 -2.63 10.56
C SER A 135 -14.67 -3.41 11.81
N LYS A 136 -15.58 -4.24 12.33
CA LYS A 136 -15.28 -5.28 13.34
C LYS A 136 -14.94 -6.65 12.72
N LEU A 137 -15.00 -6.77 11.41
CA LEU A 137 -14.71 -7.98 10.64
C LEU A 137 -13.51 -7.76 9.71
N TYR A 138 -13.69 -6.93 8.68
CA TYR A 138 -12.69 -6.64 7.66
C TYR A 138 -12.97 -5.27 7.05
N ALA A 139 -11.95 -4.41 6.99
CA ALA A 139 -12.05 -3.10 6.36
C ALA A 139 -11.02 -2.94 5.24
N GLN A 140 -11.41 -2.32 4.12
CA GLN A 140 -10.47 -2.04 3.03
C GLN A 140 -10.68 -0.71 2.31
N GLY A 141 -9.62 -0.16 1.73
CA GLY A 141 -9.71 0.93 0.76
C GLY A 141 -10.34 2.19 1.36
N ALA A 142 -9.81 2.70 2.47
CA ALA A 142 -10.43 3.85 3.14
C ALA A 142 -10.48 5.09 2.23
N GLY A 143 -9.42 5.34 1.46
CA GLY A 143 -9.46 6.31 0.36
C GLY A 143 -10.23 5.76 -0.83
N ILE A 144 -9.66 4.73 -1.46
CA ILE A 144 -10.17 4.10 -2.68
C ILE A 144 -10.23 2.59 -2.48
N ASP A 145 -11.38 2.00 -2.77
CA ASP A 145 -11.54 0.57 -2.98
C ASP A 145 -11.77 0.30 -4.48
N ASN A 146 -10.97 -0.59 -5.08
CA ASN A 146 -10.99 -0.84 -6.52
C ASN A 146 -11.04 -2.35 -6.85
N PRO A 147 -12.22 -2.98 -6.85
CA PRO A 147 -12.46 -4.25 -7.52
C PRO A 147 -12.63 -4.12 -9.05
N GLY A 148 -12.98 -2.93 -9.54
CA GLY A 148 -13.06 -2.62 -10.97
C GLY A 148 -11.71 -2.26 -11.59
N ASN A 149 -11.72 -1.38 -12.60
CA ASN A 149 -10.52 -0.86 -13.25
C ASN A 149 -10.29 0.60 -12.85
N ALA A 150 -9.10 0.91 -12.33
CA ALA A 150 -8.76 2.27 -11.93
C ALA A 150 -7.45 2.78 -12.54
N THR A 151 -7.45 4.06 -12.88
CA THR A 151 -6.25 4.85 -13.14
C THR A 151 -6.19 6.05 -12.19
N VAL A 152 -5.13 6.17 -11.42
CA VAL A 152 -4.83 7.30 -10.54
C VAL A 152 -3.61 8.04 -11.09
N ARG A 153 -3.84 9.15 -11.78
CA ARG A 153 -2.79 9.89 -12.50
C ARG A 153 -2.63 11.30 -11.96
N SER A 154 -1.39 11.71 -11.70
CA SER A 154 -1.05 13.07 -11.25
C SER A 154 -1.90 13.51 -10.05
N SER A 155 -2.28 12.57 -9.20
CA SER A 155 -3.28 12.75 -8.14
C SER A 155 -2.67 12.42 -6.78
N VAL A 156 -3.35 12.83 -5.70
CA VAL A 156 -2.89 12.59 -4.33
C VAL A 156 -3.93 11.77 -3.56
N VAL A 157 -3.51 10.64 -3.00
CA VAL A 157 -4.30 9.82 -2.07
C VAL A 157 -3.64 9.92 -0.70
N SER A 158 -4.24 10.65 0.23
CA SER A 158 -3.56 11.03 1.47
C SER A 158 -4.39 11.04 2.74
N GLY A 159 -3.77 10.73 3.89
CA GLY A 159 -4.43 10.90 5.19
C GLY A 159 -5.67 10.02 5.37
N ASN A 160 -5.79 8.94 4.60
CA ASN A 160 -6.91 8.02 4.69
C ASN A 160 -6.61 6.93 5.73
N THR A 161 -7.63 6.50 6.47
CA THR A 161 -7.48 5.54 7.58
C THR A 161 -8.41 4.35 7.43
N VAL A 162 -7.81 3.16 7.30
CA VAL A 162 -8.53 1.89 7.39
C VAL A 162 -8.31 1.27 8.77
N ALA A 163 -9.37 0.78 9.41
CA ALA A 163 -9.34 0.34 10.80
C ALA A 163 -10.11 -0.97 11.04
N TYR A 164 -9.46 -1.94 11.67
CA TYR A 164 -10.12 -3.08 12.30
C TYR A 164 -10.31 -2.81 13.79
N THR A 165 -11.56 -2.94 14.27
CA THR A 165 -11.99 -2.59 15.64
C THR A 165 -12.59 -3.78 16.40
N GLY A 166 -12.68 -4.95 15.78
CA GLY A 166 -13.26 -6.14 16.39
C GLY A 166 -12.41 -6.71 17.52
N ASP A 167 -13.03 -7.59 18.32
CA ASP A 167 -12.38 -8.34 19.40
C ASP A 167 -11.92 -9.73 18.95
N GLY A 168 -12.33 -10.16 17.75
CA GLY A 168 -12.00 -11.46 17.19
C GLY A 168 -10.55 -11.55 16.72
N ARG A 169 -10.11 -12.80 16.48
CA ARG A 169 -8.83 -13.07 15.83
C ARG A 169 -8.97 -12.97 14.31
N ASP A 170 -7.84 -12.81 13.63
CA ASP A 170 -7.71 -12.89 12.17
C ASP A 170 -8.53 -11.86 11.36
N GLY A 171 -8.93 -10.76 11.99
CA GLY A 171 -9.49 -9.61 11.29
C GLY A 171 -8.45 -8.86 10.46
N ALA A 172 -8.89 -7.92 9.62
CA ALA A 172 -7.92 -7.13 8.85
C ALA A 172 -8.35 -5.70 8.50
N ALA A 173 -7.34 -4.88 8.27
CA ALA A 173 -7.40 -3.53 7.75
C ALA A 173 -6.41 -3.41 6.57
N ALA A 174 -6.93 -3.28 5.35
CA ALA A 174 -6.14 -3.31 4.11
C ALA A 174 -6.27 -2.00 3.33
N GLY A 175 -5.18 -1.44 2.81
CA GLY A 175 -5.31 -0.32 1.86
C GLY A 175 -5.84 0.96 2.49
N GLY A 176 -5.11 1.56 3.43
CA GLY A 176 -5.48 2.85 4.01
C GLY A 176 -5.72 3.90 2.91
N GLY A 177 -4.78 4.02 1.99
CA GLY A 177 -4.95 4.80 0.78
C GLY A 177 -5.82 4.08 -0.25
N ILE A 178 -5.31 2.97 -0.78
CA ILE A 178 -5.92 2.21 -1.88
C ILE A 178 -5.94 0.72 -1.53
N ALA A 179 -7.11 0.09 -1.59
CA ALA A 179 -7.24 -1.36 -1.74
C ALA A 179 -7.60 -1.67 -3.19
N ASN A 180 -6.97 -2.71 -3.74
CA ASN A 180 -7.07 -3.02 -5.16
C ASN A 180 -7.28 -4.51 -5.41
N ASP A 181 -8.50 -4.85 -5.83
CA ASP A 181 -8.95 -6.19 -6.21
C ASP A 181 -9.17 -6.33 -7.73
N GLY A 182 -8.92 -5.26 -8.51
CA GLY A 182 -8.94 -5.28 -9.98
C GLY A 182 -7.72 -4.62 -10.63
N PRO A 183 -7.71 -4.36 -11.94
CA PRO A 183 -6.59 -3.70 -12.60
C PRO A 183 -6.39 -2.26 -12.11
N LEU A 184 -5.17 -1.91 -11.70
CA LEU A 184 -4.84 -0.56 -11.23
C LEU A 184 -3.57 -0.02 -11.88
N THR A 185 -3.64 1.24 -12.33
CA THR A 185 -2.47 2.05 -12.69
C THR A 185 -2.38 3.28 -11.79
N VAL A 186 -1.23 3.49 -11.15
CA VAL A 186 -0.88 4.68 -10.37
C VAL A 186 0.31 5.36 -11.06
N GLU A 187 0.11 6.54 -11.64
CA GLU A 187 1.11 7.21 -12.47
C GLU A 187 1.31 8.68 -12.09
N GLY A 188 2.56 9.09 -11.85
CA GLY A 188 2.86 10.48 -11.48
C GLY A 188 2.16 10.93 -10.19
N ALA A 189 1.74 9.99 -9.35
CA ALA A 189 0.84 10.22 -8.24
C ALA A 189 1.55 10.12 -6.88
N GLN A 190 0.85 10.54 -5.84
CA GLN A 190 1.35 10.49 -4.46
C GLN A 190 0.36 9.71 -3.58
N VAL A 191 0.82 8.63 -2.95
CA VAL A 191 0.06 7.86 -1.95
C VAL A 191 0.76 8.02 -0.61
N ILE A 192 0.26 8.94 0.22
CA ILE A 192 1.05 9.50 1.33
C ILE A 192 0.29 9.61 2.64
N ASN A 193 0.95 9.41 3.78
CA ASN A 193 0.36 9.62 5.11
C ASN A 193 -0.92 8.80 5.37
N ASN A 194 -1.07 7.63 4.75
CA ASN A 194 -2.23 6.78 4.97
C ASN A 194 -1.95 5.77 6.11
N LEU A 195 -3.00 5.37 6.82
CA LEU A 195 -2.92 4.51 8.00
C LEU A 195 -3.75 3.24 7.77
N ALA A 196 -3.14 2.08 8.01
CA ALA A 196 -3.83 0.84 8.29
C ALA A 196 -3.62 0.49 9.77
N TRP A 197 -4.70 0.32 10.51
CA TRP A 197 -4.66 0.09 11.95
C TRP A 197 -5.51 -1.10 12.36
N VAL A 198 -5.00 -1.92 13.26
CA VAL A 198 -5.80 -2.96 13.91
C VAL A 198 -5.73 -2.82 15.42
N ARG A 199 -6.83 -3.23 16.06
CA ARG A 199 -6.94 -3.29 17.53
C ARG A 199 -5.93 -4.25 18.14
N GLN A 200 -5.36 -3.85 19.26
CA GLN A 200 -4.37 -4.63 20.00
C GLN A 200 -4.91 -5.98 20.49
N GLY A 201 -4.03 -6.98 20.53
CA GLY A 201 -4.30 -8.28 21.17
C GLY A 201 -5.17 -9.22 20.33
N THR A 202 -5.44 -8.85 19.08
CA THR A 202 -6.32 -9.63 18.19
C THR A 202 -5.55 -10.60 17.30
N GLY A 203 -4.24 -10.43 17.12
CA GLY A 203 -3.50 -11.21 16.11
C GLY A 203 -3.83 -10.82 14.66
N SER A 204 -4.61 -9.75 14.45
CA SER A 204 -5.13 -9.30 13.16
C SER A 204 -4.10 -8.62 12.25
N PHE A 205 -4.47 -8.35 11.00
CA PHE A 205 -3.57 -7.87 9.95
C PHE A 205 -3.81 -6.40 9.58
N ALA A 206 -2.79 -5.55 9.69
CA ALA A 206 -2.73 -4.23 9.05
C ALA A 206 -1.78 -4.30 7.85
N PHE A 207 -2.25 -4.06 6.63
CA PHE A 207 -1.37 -4.18 5.47
C PHE A 207 -1.66 -3.23 4.31
N GLY A 208 -0.62 -2.96 3.53
CA GLY A 208 -0.71 -2.09 2.36
C GLY A 208 -1.26 -0.72 2.72
N SER A 209 -0.76 -0.12 3.81
CA SER A 209 -1.31 1.14 4.35
C SER A 209 -1.41 2.25 3.31
N GLY A 210 -0.47 2.30 2.36
CA GLY A 210 -0.58 3.10 1.15
C GLY A 210 -1.41 2.41 0.08
N LEU A 211 -0.93 1.26 -0.41
CA LEU A 211 -1.57 0.47 -1.47
C LEU A 211 -1.50 -1.02 -1.15
N ALA A 212 -2.67 -1.64 -1.00
CA ALA A 212 -2.85 -3.07 -0.89
C ALA A 212 -3.32 -3.64 -2.24
N ALA A 213 -2.44 -4.33 -2.96
CA ALA A 213 -2.77 -4.98 -4.22
C ALA A 213 -3.05 -6.46 -4.04
N MET A 214 -4.29 -6.82 -4.33
CA MET A 214 -4.77 -8.20 -4.48
C MET A 214 -5.11 -8.50 -5.95
N ALA A 215 -4.76 -7.60 -6.88
CA ALA A 215 -4.84 -7.81 -8.31
C ALA A 215 -3.70 -7.09 -9.05
N GLN A 216 -3.65 -7.25 -10.39
CA GLN A 216 -2.60 -6.67 -11.21
C GLN A 216 -2.50 -5.15 -11.01
N SER A 217 -1.30 -4.69 -10.65
CA SER A 217 -1.06 -3.29 -10.30
C SER A 217 0.20 -2.75 -10.95
N THR A 218 0.14 -1.52 -11.47
CA THR A 218 1.30 -0.79 -11.98
C THR A 218 1.45 0.51 -11.21
N VAL A 219 2.64 0.77 -10.67
CA VAL A 219 3.03 2.03 -10.04
C VAL A 219 4.19 2.61 -10.84
N LYS A 220 4.02 3.83 -11.37
CA LYS A 220 4.99 4.46 -12.26
C LYS A 220 5.22 5.91 -11.86
N ASN A 221 6.48 6.33 -11.80
CA ASN A 221 6.87 7.71 -11.56
C ASN A 221 6.15 8.34 -10.34
N SER A 222 5.92 7.53 -9.30
CA SER A 222 5.03 7.88 -8.19
C SER A 222 5.78 7.87 -6.87
N VAL A 223 5.17 8.48 -5.85
CA VAL A 223 5.72 8.56 -4.51
C VAL A 223 4.79 7.87 -3.51
N ILE A 224 5.29 6.83 -2.85
CA ILE A 224 4.64 6.13 -1.74
C ILE A 224 5.40 6.50 -0.47
N ARG A 225 4.86 7.39 0.36
CA ARG A 225 5.60 7.89 1.54
C ARG A 225 4.81 8.00 2.82
N ASN A 226 5.48 7.81 3.95
CA ASN A 226 4.93 8.06 5.29
C ASN A 226 3.62 7.31 5.56
N ASN A 227 3.38 6.19 4.89
CA ASN A 227 2.23 5.35 5.19
C ASN A 227 2.61 4.42 6.35
N ARG A 228 1.66 4.16 7.24
CA ARG A 228 1.88 3.36 8.45
C ARG A 228 0.92 2.18 8.50
N ALA A 229 1.45 0.97 8.61
CA ALA A 229 0.72 -0.20 9.06
C ALA A 229 1.01 -0.39 10.55
N TYR A 230 -0.02 -0.39 11.41
CA TYR A 230 0.11 -0.51 12.86
C TYR A 230 -0.77 -1.64 13.40
N ALA A 231 -0.13 -2.67 13.95
CA ALA A 231 -0.77 -3.90 14.41
C ALA A 231 -0.15 -4.45 15.71
N PRO A 232 -0.40 -3.82 16.88
CA PRO A 232 0.12 -4.30 18.15
C PRO A 232 -0.40 -5.70 18.50
N GLY A 233 0.52 -6.65 18.71
CA GLY A 233 0.26 -8.08 18.90
C GLY A 233 -0.24 -8.81 17.64
N GLY A 234 -0.26 -8.15 16.48
CA GLY A 234 -0.75 -8.68 15.21
C GLY A 234 0.31 -8.67 14.10
N PHE A 235 -0.14 -8.51 12.86
CA PHE A 235 0.72 -8.47 11.68
C PHE A 235 0.66 -7.11 10.98
N ALA A 236 1.77 -6.36 10.99
CA ALA A 236 1.91 -5.13 10.22
C ALA A 236 2.73 -5.38 8.94
N ARG A 237 2.19 -5.06 7.76
CA ARG A 237 2.84 -5.36 6.47
C ARG A 237 2.81 -4.18 5.51
N ALA A 238 3.97 -3.55 5.33
CA ALA A 238 4.28 -2.58 4.29
C ALA A 238 3.35 -1.37 4.09
N ALA A 239 3.89 -0.38 3.38
CA ALA A 239 3.07 0.61 2.69
C ALA A 239 2.55 0.08 1.34
N LEU A 240 3.38 -0.66 0.62
CA LEU A 240 3.06 -1.23 -0.68
C LEU A 240 3.07 -2.77 -0.58
N SER A 241 1.91 -3.40 -0.61
CA SER A 241 1.81 -4.85 -0.54
C SER A 241 1.31 -5.45 -1.84
N ASN A 242 2.06 -6.40 -2.39
CA ASN A 242 1.65 -7.23 -3.51
C ASN A 242 1.25 -8.62 -2.99
N SER A 243 -0.02 -8.96 -3.08
CA SER A 243 -0.61 -10.21 -2.60
C SER A 243 -1.65 -10.78 -3.56
N ALA A 244 -1.54 -10.40 -4.84
CA ALA A 244 -2.50 -10.79 -5.85
C ALA A 244 -2.51 -12.31 -6.12
N PRO A 245 -3.64 -13.02 -5.91
CA PRO A 245 -3.67 -14.47 -6.05
C PRO A 245 -3.55 -14.88 -7.52
N GLY A 246 -2.88 -15.99 -7.77
CA GLY A 246 -2.79 -16.61 -9.10
C GLY A 246 -1.44 -16.45 -9.80
N PRO A 247 -1.14 -17.30 -10.81
CA PRO A 247 0.19 -17.44 -11.39
C PRO A 247 0.61 -16.26 -12.29
N THR A 248 -0.34 -15.46 -12.77
CA THR A 248 -0.07 -14.31 -13.67
C THR A 248 -0.12 -12.97 -12.94
N ALA A 249 -0.69 -12.95 -11.73
CA ALA A 249 -0.94 -11.75 -10.97
C ALA A 249 0.38 -11.13 -10.51
N ARG A 250 0.61 -9.88 -10.92
CA ARG A 250 1.90 -9.21 -10.77
C ARG A 250 1.75 -7.74 -10.36
N MET A 251 2.76 -7.25 -9.65
CA MET A 251 2.95 -5.82 -9.45
C MET A 251 4.22 -5.34 -10.17
N THR A 252 4.10 -4.23 -10.89
CA THR A 252 5.24 -3.54 -11.50
C THR A 252 5.41 -2.16 -10.88
N VAL A 253 6.60 -1.84 -10.39
CA VAL A 253 6.95 -0.54 -9.83
C VAL A 253 8.12 0.04 -10.61
N THR A 254 7.95 1.20 -11.22
CA THR A 254 8.94 1.82 -12.11
C THR A 254 9.17 3.29 -11.79
N GLY A 255 10.41 3.76 -11.81
CA GLY A 255 10.73 5.19 -11.71
C GLY A 255 10.23 5.86 -10.42
N SER A 256 10.02 5.08 -9.34
CA SER A 256 9.23 5.52 -8.19
C SER A 256 10.06 5.68 -6.91
N PHE A 257 9.46 6.29 -5.88
CA PHE A 257 10.05 6.45 -4.55
C PHE A 257 9.14 5.80 -3.51
N VAL A 258 9.63 4.79 -2.79
CA VAL A 258 8.95 4.16 -1.66
C VAL A 258 9.74 4.50 -0.40
N ARG A 259 9.31 5.53 0.35
CA ARG A 259 10.16 6.11 1.41
C ARG A 259 9.46 6.50 2.70
N GLY A 260 10.17 6.41 3.83
CA GLY A 260 9.66 6.88 5.12
C GLY A 260 8.44 6.10 5.61
N ASN A 261 8.16 4.92 5.05
CA ASN A 261 7.00 4.12 5.44
C ASN A 261 7.33 3.29 6.68
N ILE A 262 6.30 2.97 7.47
CA ILE A 262 6.44 2.31 8.76
C ILE A 262 5.55 1.07 8.81
N ALA A 263 6.12 -0.07 9.15
CA ALA A 263 5.37 -1.23 9.63
C ALA A 263 5.70 -1.44 11.11
N ASP A 264 4.69 -1.38 11.97
CA ASP A 264 4.87 -1.37 13.42
C ASP A 264 3.93 -2.39 14.07
N ALA A 265 4.50 -3.39 14.73
CA ALA A 265 3.76 -4.43 15.43
C ALA A 265 4.49 -4.81 16.74
N PRO A 266 4.36 -4.00 17.81
CA PRO A 266 4.86 -4.36 19.13
C PRO A 266 4.32 -5.73 19.54
N ASP A 267 5.20 -6.62 19.99
CA ASP A 267 4.87 -8.00 20.42
C ASP A 267 4.14 -8.84 19.34
N GLY A 268 4.25 -8.44 18.07
CA GLY A 268 3.67 -9.08 16.91
C GLY A 268 4.69 -9.34 15.80
N THR A 269 4.26 -9.29 14.55
CA THR A 269 5.13 -9.45 13.38
C THR A 269 5.01 -8.25 12.44
N ALA A 270 6.11 -7.52 12.24
CA ALA A 270 6.19 -6.39 11.31
C ALA A 270 7.06 -6.73 10.11
N GLN A 271 6.64 -6.38 8.89
CA GLN A 271 7.28 -6.83 7.66
C GLN A 271 7.30 -5.76 6.56
N GLY A 272 8.42 -5.69 5.83
CA GLY A 272 8.50 -5.02 4.53
C GLY A 272 8.18 -3.54 4.63
N GLY A 273 8.84 -2.77 5.50
CA GLY A 273 8.44 -1.39 5.84
C GLY A 273 8.05 -0.55 4.63
N GLY A 274 8.83 -0.66 3.55
CA GLY A 274 8.45 -0.17 2.23
C GLY A 274 7.51 -1.13 1.47
N ILE A 275 8.02 -2.31 1.13
CA ILE A 275 7.39 -3.27 0.22
C ILE A 275 7.29 -4.67 0.84
N THR A 276 6.13 -5.31 0.73
CA THR A 276 5.98 -6.77 0.85
C THR A 276 5.57 -7.35 -0.50
N ASN A 277 6.27 -8.37 -0.97
CA ASN A 277 5.91 -9.12 -2.18
C ASN A 277 5.62 -10.58 -1.84
N SER A 278 4.39 -11.04 -2.04
CA SER A 278 3.99 -12.43 -1.85
C SER A 278 3.80 -13.19 -3.16
N THR A 279 4.05 -12.55 -4.32
CA THR A 279 3.74 -13.09 -5.65
C THR A 279 4.83 -12.69 -6.65
N LEU A 280 4.49 -12.35 -7.90
CA LEU A 280 5.43 -11.86 -8.89
C LEU A 280 5.53 -10.33 -8.84
N MET A 281 6.74 -9.80 -8.66
CA MET A 281 6.97 -8.36 -8.65
C MET A 281 8.21 -7.97 -9.45
N THR A 282 8.09 -6.88 -10.21
CA THR A 282 9.24 -6.19 -10.82
C THR A 282 9.34 -4.79 -10.25
N VAL A 283 10.50 -4.46 -9.70
CA VAL A 283 10.87 -3.13 -9.20
C VAL A 283 12.04 -2.64 -10.04
N ASP A 284 11.82 -1.60 -10.84
CA ASP A 284 12.80 -1.10 -11.79
C ASP A 284 13.00 0.41 -11.64
N ASN A 285 14.25 0.88 -11.70
CA ASN A 285 14.62 2.29 -11.55
C ASN A 285 13.92 2.99 -10.36
N THR A 286 13.84 2.29 -9.22
CA THR A 286 13.02 2.71 -8.07
C THR A 286 13.90 2.81 -6.82
N HIS A 287 13.57 3.77 -5.95
CA HIS A 287 14.28 4.04 -4.70
C HIS A 287 13.41 3.62 -3.50
N VAL A 288 13.80 2.56 -2.81
CA VAL A 288 13.16 2.07 -1.58
C VAL A 288 14.02 2.50 -0.40
N SER A 289 13.64 3.58 0.29
CA SER A 289 14.56 4.23 1.24
C SER A 289 13.96 4.76 2.53
N GLY A 290 14.71 4.72 3.64
CA GLY A 290 14.26 5.29 4.91
C GLY A 290 13.00 4.64 5.46
N ASN A 291 12.67 3.42 5.05
CA ASN A 291 11.51 2.70 5.59
C ASN A 291 11.91 2.00 6.88
N THR A 292 10.96 1.90 7.81
CA THR A 292 11.19 1.39 9.16
C THR A 292 10.26 0.23 9.48
N VAL A 293 10.80 -0.79 10.12
CA VAL A 293 10.03 -1.92 10.68
C VAL A 293 10.32 -2.03 12.16
N THR A 294 9.31 -1.98 13.02
CA THR A 294 9.44 -2.09 14.48
C THR A 294 8.60 -3.22 15.05
N ALA A 295 9.19 -4.07 15.90
CA ALA A 295 8.48 -5.09 16.66
C ALA A 295 9.21 -5.42 17.98
N ARG A 296 9.04 -4.58 19.02
CA ARG A 296 9.83 -4.62 20.28
C ARG A 296 10.13 -6.03 20.82
N GLY A 297 9.12 -6.78 21.28
CA GLY A 297 9.23 -8.18 21.69
C GLY A 297 8.82 -9.19 20.61
N GLY A 298 8.76 -8.74 19.35
CA GLY A 298 8.17 -9.49 18.25
C GLY A 298 9.18 -9.88 17.16
N THR A 299 8.68 -10.03 15.93
CA THR A 299 9.49 -10.33 14.75
C THR A 299 9.42 -9.19 13.74
N ALA A 300 10.54 -8.54 13.46
CA ALA A 300 10.68 -7.45 12.50
C ALA A 300 11.52 -7.92 11.29
N ARG A 301 11.01 -7.76 10.07
CA ARG A 301 11.67 -8.30 8.86
C ARG A 301 11.60 -7.41 7.63
N GLY A 302 12.70 -7.28 6.89
CA GLY A 302 12.72 -6.61 5.59
C GLY A 302 12.44 -5.11 5.72
N GLY A 303 13.40 -4.32 6.19
CA GLY A 303 13.20 -2.88 6.42
C GLY A 303 12.73 -2.17 5.14
N GLY A 304 13.43 -2.43 4.04
CA GLY A 304 13.02 -1.99 2.71
C GLY A 304 11.99 -2.92 2.09
N ILE A 305 12.39 -4.18 1.85
CA ILE A 305 11.61 -5.15 1.10
C ILE A 305 11.56 -6.50 1.82
N ARG A 306 10.38 -7.10 1.88
CA ARG A 306 10.15 -8.46 2.34
C ARG A 306 9.55 -9.30 1.21
N LEU A 307 10.20 -10.39 0.84
CA LEU A 307 9.61 -11.43 -0.01
C LEU A 307 8.76 -12.39 0.84
N GLY A 308 7.78 -13.02 0.22
CA GLY A 308 6.98 -14.12 0.76
C GLY A 308 7.42 -15.47 0.19
N PRO A 309 6.94 -16.59 0.77
CA PRO A 309 7.19 -17.92 0.22
C PRO A 309 6.66 -18.03 -1.22
N LYS A 310 7.42 -18.67 -2.11
CA LYS A 310 7.10 -18.85 -3.54
C LYS A 310 6.96 -17.54 -4.33
N SER A 311 7.35 -16.40 -3.76
CA SER A 311 7.35 -15.12 -4.44
C SER A 311 8.60 -14.95 -5.31
N GLU A 312 8.48 -14.17 -6.38
CA GLU A 312 9.60 -13.74 -7.22
C GLU A 312 9.68 -12.22 -7.22
N LEU A 313 10.85 -11.67 -6.89
CA LEU A 313 11.16 -10.26 -7.04
C LEU A 313 12.31 -10.07 -8.04
N LYS A 314 12.06 -9.31 -9.10
CA LYS A 314 13.09 -8.72 -9.96
C LYS A 314 13.36 -7.28 -9.52
N LEU A 315 14.56 -7.02 -9.01
CA LEU A 315 15.00 -5.69 -8.58
C LEU A 315 16.07 -5.16 -9.54
N LEU A 316 15.65 -4.30 -10.46
CA LEU A 316 16.43 -3.85 -11.60
C LEU A 316 16.81 -2.37 -11.45
N ARG A 317 18.08 -2.01 -11.64
CA ARG A 317 18.53 -0.60 -11.65
C ARG A 317 18.01 0.22 -10.46
N SER A 318 17.84 -0.41 -9.32
CA SER A 318 17.09 0.14 -8.18
C SER A 318 17.98 0.25 -6.96
N SER A 319 17.56 1.08 -6.00
CA SER A 319 18.24 1.23 -4.71
C SER A 319 17.33 0.84 -3.56
N VAL A 320 17.88 0.09 -2.60
CA VAL A 320 17.27 -0.23 -1.31
C VAL A 320 18.21 0.35 -0.25
N ALA A 321 17.90 1.53 0.25
CA ALA A 321 18.87 2.36 0.97
C ALA A 321 18.37 2.87 2.34
N ALA A 322 19.22 2.86 3.35
CA ALA A 322 18.92 3.49 4.65
C ALA A 322 17.61 3.01 5.31
N ASN A 323 17.22 1.75 5.08
CA ASN A 323 16.07 1.17 5.74
C ASN A 323 16.47 0.57 7.09
N VAL A 324 15.54 0.61 8.05
CA VAL A 324 15.79 0.25 9.44
C VAL A 324 14.82 -0.85 9.88
N VAL A 325 15.35 -1.85 10.58
CA VAL A 325 14.58 -2.87 11.29
C VAL A 325 15.01 -2.84 12.75
N ASP A 326 14.04 -2.71 13.65
CA ASP A 326 14.29 -2.70 15.10
C ASP A 326 13.33 -3.64 15.85
N ALA A 327 13.90 -4.59 16.60
CA ALA A 327 13.17 -5.49 17.49
C ALA A 327 13.98 -5.67 18.78
N ALA A 328 13.87 -4.70 19.69
CA ALA A 328 14.73 -4.57 20.87
C ALA A 328 14.93 -5.88 21.66
N GLU A 329 13.86 -6.63 21.89
CA GLU A 329 13.80 -7.88 22.67
C GLU A 329 13.43 -9.08 21.78
N GLY A 330 13.44 -8.90 20.46
CA GLY A 330 12.84 -9.82 19.50
C GLY A 330 13.79 -10.31 18.41
N VAL A 331 13.21 -10.62 17.25
CA VAL A 331 13.96 -11.09 16.08
C VAL A 331 13.88 -10.05 14.97
N ALA A 332 15.02 -9.46 14.61
CA ALA A 332 15.18 -8.49 13.54
C ALA A 332 15.99 -9.09 12.38
N GLN A 333 15.46 -9.07 11.15
CA GLN A 333 16.09 -9.69 9.99
C GLN A 333 15.98 -8.85 8.72
N GLY A 334 17.05 -8.75 7.92
CA GLY A 334 17.00 -8.19 6.57
C GLY A 334 16.74 -6.69 6.57
N GLY A 335 17.74 -5.87 6.89
CA GLY A 335 17.58 -4.41 6.94
C GLY A 335 17.14 -3.85 5.58
N GLY A 336 17.83 -4.25 4.52
CA GLY A 336 17.45 -3.91 3.15
C GLY A 336 16.36 -4.86 2.64
N VAL A 337 16.74 -6.13 2.47
CA VAL A 337 15.88 -7.17 1.90
C VAL A 337 15.85 -8.40 2.81
N ASP A 338 14.67 -8.98 3.01
CA ASP A 338 14.51 -10.30 3.59
C ASP A 338 13.89 -11.26 2.56
N ASN A 339 14.69 -12.25 2.14
CA ASN A 339 14.27 -13.35 1.29
C ASN A 339 14.10 -14.65 2.11
N PRO A 340 12.86 -15.08 2.38
CA PRO A 340 12.59 -16.25 3.21
C PRO A 340 12.58 -17.53 2.38
N GLU A 341 12.19 -18.61 3.05
CA GLU A 341 12.09 -19.94 2.46
C GLU A 341 11.13 -19.95 1.28
N GLY A 342 11.59 -20.54 0.17
CA GLY A 342 10.86 -20.57 -1.09
C GLY A 342 10.79 -19.24 -1.85
N GLY A 343 11.39 -18.15 -1.36
CA GLY A 343 11.45 -16.86 -2.07
C GLY A 343 12.56 -16.81 -3.12
N THR A 344 12.31 -16.11 -4.23
CA THR A 344 13.25 -15.92 -5.34
C THR A 344 13.54 -14.44 -5.54
N LEU A 345 14.77 -14.03 -5.25
CA LEU A 345 15.27 -12.68 -5.47
C LEU A 345 16.24 -12.68 -6.66
N ALA A 346 15.98 -11.84 -7.66
CA ALA A 346 16.92 -11.55 -8.73
C ALA A 346 17.19 -10.04 -8.77
N THR A 347 18.44 -9.63 -8.58
CA THR A 347 18.85 -8.23 -8.70
C THR A 347 19.74 -8.03 -9.91
N THR A 348 19.62 -6.88 -10.58
CA THR A 348 20.47 -6.53 -11.72
C THR A 348 20.81 -5.05 -11.71
N ARG A 349 22.09 -4.71 -11.64
CA ARG A 349 22.59 -3.31 -11.61
C ARG A 349 21.96 -2.49 -10.48
N SER A 350 21.75 -3.10 -9.31
CA SER A 350 21.05 -2.50 -8.17
C SER A 350 21.99 -2.23 -7.00
N ARG A 351 21.51 -1.48 -5.99
CA ARG A 351 22.26 -1.13 -4.77
C ARG A 351 21.43 -1.47 -3.54
N ILE A 352 22.00 -2.17 -2.56
CA ILE A 352 21.41 -2.45 -1.25
C ILE A 352 22.35 -1.87 -0.21
N VAL A 353 22.11 -0.63 0.23
CA VAL A 353 23.14 0.16 0.93
C VAL A 353 22.65 0.79 2.23
N ASP A 354 23.54 0.92 3.21
CA ASP A 354 23.31 1.65 4.45
C ASP A 354 22.08 1.20 5.26
N ASN A 355 21.64 -0.04 5.04
CA ASN A 355 20.51 -0.60 5.77
C ASN A 355 20.96 -1.11 7.14
N ARG A 356 20.08 -0.98 8.13
CA ARG A 356 20.42 -1.25 9.54
C ARG A 356 19.40 -2.18 10.18
N VAL A 357 19.90 -3.14 10.95
CA VAL A 357 19.12 -4.04 11.80
C VAL A 357 19.61 -3.90 13.23
N THR A 358 18.70 -3.69 14.17
CA THR A 358 18.98 -3.59 15.60
C THR A 358 18.06 -4.50 16.42
N ALA A 359 18.64 -5.16 17.42
CA ALA A 359 17.96 -5.91 18.46
C ALA A 359 18.88 -5.91 19.67
N ARG A 360 18.54 -5.19 20.75
CA ARG A 360 19.45 -4.92 21.86
C ARG A 360 19.67 -6.13 22.75
N GLU A 361 18.61 -6.88 22.99
CA GLU A 361 18.56 -8.11 23.80
C GLU A 361 18.05 -9.30 22.96
N GLY A 362 18.01 -9.12 21.64
CA GLY A 362 17.44 -10.08 20.69
C GLY A 362 18.41 -10.48 19.58
N THR A 363 17.85 -10.94 18.47
CA THR A 363 18.63 -11.40 17.31
C THR A 363 18.56 -10.36 16.19
N ALA A 364 19.69 -9.93 15.63
CA ALA A 364 19.74 -8.99 14.49
C ALA A 364 20.64 -9.50 13.35
N LEU A 365 20.02 -9.97 12.26
CA LEU A 365 20.73 -10.66 11.17
C LEU A 365 20.50 -10.00 9.80
N GLY A 366 21.54 -9.95 8.96
CA GLY A 366 21.38 -9.58 7.56
C GLY A 366 21.10 -8.09 7.38
N GLY A 367 22.09 -7.23 7.57
CA GLY A 367 21.93 -5.78 7.42
C GLY A 367 21.46 -5.41 6.02
N GLY A 368 22.15 -5.92 4.99
CA GLY A 368 21.76 -5.74 3.59
C GLY A 368 20.70 -6.74 3.16
N LEU A 369 21.02 -8.02 3.22
CA LEU A 369 20.17 -9.14 2.81
C LEU A 369 20.16 -10.24 3.88
N TYR A 370 18.98 -10.60 4.36
CA TYR A 370 18.78 -11.88 5.02
C TYR A 370 18.22 -12.89 4.01
N HIS A 371 18.81 -14.08 3.97
CA HIS A 371 18.46 -15.13 3.02
C HIS A 371 18.29 -16.47 3.74
N ALA A 372 17.16 -17.15 3.49
CA ALA A 372 16.89 -18.46 4.05
C ALA A 372 16.09 -19.34 3.09
N GLY A 373 16.59 -20.50 2.68
CA GLY A 373 15.81 -21.56 2.01
C GLY A 373 15.24 -21.23 0.63
N GLY A 374 15.64 -20.10 0.04
CA GLY A 374 15.20 -19.64 -1.27
C GLY A 374 16.36 -19.52 -2.28
N THR A 375 16.19 -18.70 -3.30
CA THR A 375 17.26 -18.33 -4.23
C THR A 375 17.46 -16.81 -4.26
N SER A 376 18.72 -16.38 -4.28
CA SER A 376 19.08 -14.97 -4.48
C SER A 376 20.22 -14.88 -5.48
N THR A 377 19.96 -14.34 -6.66
CA THR A 377 20.99 -14.03 -7.66
C THR A 377 21.19 -12.52 -7.69
N LEU A 378 22.40 -12.08 -7.36
CA LEU A 378 22.80 -10.69 -7.42
C LEU A 378 23.73 -10.50 -8.63
N ASP A 379 23.27 -9.79 -9.66
CA ASP A 379 24.03 -9.47 -10.87
C ASP A 379 24.42 -7.98 -10.89
N ARG A 380 25.72 -7.69 -10.96
CA ARG A 380 26.30 -6.33 -10.92
C ARG A 380 25.66 -5.45 -9.84
N THR A 381 25.44 -6.03 -8.67
CA THR A 381 24.76 -5.41 -7.54
C THR A 381 25.75 -5.12 -6.41
N VAL A 382 25.59 -3.98 -5.76
CA VAL A 382 26.43 -3.59 -4.62
C VAL A 382 25.64 -3.71 -3.33
N VAL A 383 26.20 -4.43 -2.35
CA VAL A 383 25.72 -4.50 -0.97
C VAL A 383 26.79 -3.87 -0.06
N SER A 384 26.51 -2.70 0.52
CA SER A 384 27.53 -1.96 1.27
C SER A 384 27.01 -1.08 2.39
N GLY A 385 27.84 -0.80 3.41
CA GLY A 385 27.48 0.10 4.52
C GLY A 385 26.41 -0.46 5.45
N ALA A 386 25.98 -1.71 5.23
CA ALA A 386 24.89 -2.31 5.97
C ALA A 386 25.36 -2.85 7.33
N ARG A 387 24.47 -2.79 8.32
CA ARG A 387 24.79 -3.03 9.74
C ARG A 387 23.80 -3.99 10.38
N ALA A 388 24.30 -4.99 11.09
CA ALA A 388 23.53 -5.93 11.92
C ALA A 388 24.39 -6.43 13.10
N ILE A 389 23.88 -7.33 13.94
CA ILE A 389 24.73 -8.06 14.91
C ILE A 389 25.55 -9.12 14.18
N ASP A 390 24.97 -9.82 13.20
CA ASP A 390 25.72 -10.71 12.32
C ASP A 390 25.21 -10.67 10.87
N GLY A 391 26.10 -10.98 9.92
CA GLY A 391 25.81 -10.85 8.50
C GLY A 391 25.49 -9.40 8.12
N GLY A 392 26.42 -8.47 8.35
CA GLY A 392 26.23 -7.05 8.07
C GLY A 392 25.77 -6.82 6.63
N GLY A 393 26.47 -7.44 5.67
CA GLY A 393 26.07 -7.44 4.26
C GLY A 393 24.99 -8.47 3.98
N VAL A 394 25.36 -9.75 3.98
CA VAL A 394 24.47 -10.89 3.71
C VAL A 394 24.53 -11.88 4.86
N PHE A 395 23.36 -12.25 5.40
CA PHE A 395 23.22 -13.42 6.26
C PHE A 395 22.51 -14.53 5.50
N ARG A 396 23.22 -15.63 5.23
CA ARG A 396 22.73 -16.81 4.49
C ARG A 396 22.49 -17.95 5.48
N ARG A 397 21.24 -18.10 5.94
CA ARG A 397 20.84 -19.21 6.83
C ARG A 397 20.84 -20.55 6.10
N SER A 398 20.31 -20.60 4.88
CA SER A 398 20.19 -21.79 4.03
C SER A 398 19.80 -21.34 2.61
N GLY A 399 19.72 -22.25 1.62
CA GLY A 399 19.36 -21.89 0.24
C GLY A 399 20.55 -21.33 -0.56
N THR A 400 20.32 -20.78 -1.75
CA THR A 400 21.40 -20.38 -2.66
C THR A 400 21.50 -18.88 -2.82
N VAL A 401 22.69 -18.34 -2.55
CA VAL A 401 23.07 -16.96 -2.90
C VAL A 401 24.17 -17.01 -3.95
N ARG A 402 23.96 -16.34 -5.09
CA ARG A 402 24.92 -16.28 -6.20
C ARG A 402 25.28 -14.84 -6.53
N LEU A 403 26.57 -14.56 -6.57
CA LEU A 403 27.11 -13.26 -6.95
C LEU A 403 27.67 -13.32 -8.38
N LEU A 404 27.18 -12.45 -9.26
CA LEU A 404 27.62 -12.34 -10.66
C LEU A 404 28.15 -10.93 -10.89
N GLY A 405 29.47 -10.72 -10.80
CA GLY A 405 30.07 -9.38 -10.87
C GLY A 405 29.54 -8.41 -9.81
N SER A 406 29.04 -8.94 -8.69
CA SER A 406 28.48 -8.19 -7.57
C SER A 406 29.52 -8.01 -6.47
N GLN A 407 29.36 -6.96 -5.66
CA GLN A 407 30.26 -6.62 -4.57
C GLN A 407 29.49 -6.59 -3.25
N VAL A 408 30.02 -7.26 -2.22
CA VAL A 408 29.51 -7.20 -0.84
C VAL A 408 30.67 -6.69 0.02
N VAL A 409 30.66 -5.40 0.36
CA VAL A 409 31.84 -4.71 0.92
C VAL A 409 31.46 -3.66 1.95
N PHE A 410 32.36 -3.34 2.87
CA PHE A 410 32.18 -2.28 3.89
C PHE A 410 30.93 -2.45 4.74
N ASN A 411 30.58 -3.69 5.08
CA ASN A 411 29.47 -3.98 5.97
C ASN A 411 29.97 -4.29 7.39
N THR A 412 29.12 -4.08 8.39
CA THR A 412 29.47 -4.27 9.81
C THR A 412 28.53 -5.28 10.47
N PRO A 413 29.07 -6.30 11.18
CA PRO A 413 30.50 -6.55 11.42
C PRO A 413 31.24 -7.24 10.28
N ASN A 414 30.53 -7.77 9.28
CA ASN A 414 31.09 -8.59 8.22
C ASN A 414 30.26 -8.49 6.93
N ASN A 415 30.86 -8.91 5.81
CA ASN A 415 30.21 -8.92 4.51
C ASN A 415 29.29 -10.11 4.35
N CYS A 416 29.72 -11.33 4.69
CA CYS A 416 28.85 -12.50 4.61
C CYS A 416 28.96 -13.45 5.80
N ARG A 417 27.81 -13.99 6.21
CA ARG A 417 27.72 -15.01 7.27
C ARG A 417 26.77 -16.14 6.93
N PRO A 418 27.11 -17.39 7.29
CA PRO A 418 28.41 -17.85 7.81
C PRO A 418 29.59 -17.56 6.87
N THR A 419 30.82 -17.55 7.39
CA THR A 419 32.04 -17.36 6.57
C THR A 419 32.07 -18.40 5.45
N ASP A 420 32.50 -18.01 4.26
CA ASP A 420 32.58 -18.84 3.04
C ASP A 420 31.24 -19.45 2.55
N SER A 421 30.11 -19.09 3.18
CA SER A 421 28.79 -19.60 2.78
C SER A 421 28.25 -19.01 1.47
N VAL A 422 28.86 -17.92 1.01
CA VAL A 422 28.55 -17.24 -0.26
C VAL A 422 29.84 -17.10 -1.06
N ARG A 423 29.96 -17.87 -2.15
CA ARG A 423 31.15 -17.84 -3.02
C ARG A 423 31.42 -16.43 -3.56
N GLY A 424 32.65 -15.95 -3.38
CA GLY A 424 33.08 -14.62 -3.83
C GLY A 424 32.72 -13.49 -2.86
N CYS A 425 32.16 -13.80 -1.69
CA CYS A 425 31.99 -12.84 -0.61
C CYS A 425 33.11 -13.03 0.41
N VAL A 426 33.95 -12.01 0.58
CA VAL A 426 35.11 -12.02 1.47
C VAL A 426 34.99 -10.92 2.53
N GLY A 427 35.51 -11.19 3.73
CA GLY A 427 35.34 -10.33 4.91
C GLY A 427 33.93 -10.36 5.47
#